data_AF-A0A9E3K8J9-F1
#
_entry.id   AF-A0A9E3K8J9-F1
#
_cell.length_a   1.000
_cell.length_b   1.000
_cell.length_c   1.000
_cell.angle_alpha   90.00
_cell.angle_beta   90.00
_cell.angle_gamma   90.00
#
_symmetry.space_group_name_H-M   'P 1'
#
loop_
_entity.id
_entity.type
_entity.pdbx_description
1 polymer ?
#
loop_
_entity_poly.entity_id
_entity_poly.type
_entity_poly.pdbx_seq_one_letter_code
_entity_poly.pdbx_strand_id
1 'polypeptide(L)' 'HSLAKVPALLVVGKREAEEGTVAIRRLGSEGQQVMKLDEAIAMLEAEATPPDLR' A
#
# COMPACT_ATOMS: atom_id res chain seq x y z
N HIS A 1 13.85 -10.96 -14.82
CA HIS A 1 14.21 -9.60 -14.38
C HIS A 1 13.05 -9.14 -13.50
N SER A 2 13.04 -9.59 -12.24
CA SER A 2 11.78 -9.80 -11.50
C SER A 2 11.99 -9.61 -9.99
N LEU A 3 12.44 -8.43 -9.57
CA LEU A 3 12.69 -8.16 -8.14
C LEU A 3 11.95 -6.92 -7.59
N ALA A 4 10.86 -6.48 -8.24
CA ALA A 4 10.04 -5.36 -7.78
C ALA A 4 8.55 -5.72 -7.69
N LYS A 5 8.21 -6.99 -7.43
CA LYS A 5 6.82 -7.50 -7.52
C LYS A 5 5.89 -7.05 -6.40
N VAL A 6 6.40 -6.55 -5.26
CA VAL A 6 5.57 -5.93 -4.21
C VAL A 6 6.33 -4.74 -3.59
N PRO A 7 6.05 -3.50 -4.00
CA PRO A 7 6.79 -2.31 -3.56
C PRO A 7 6.36 -1.77 -2.19
N ALA A 8 5.35 -2.36 -1.54
CA ALA A 8 4.69 -1.81 -0.37
C ALA A 8 4.39 -2.87 0.71
N LEU A 9 4.80 -2.62 1.95
CA LEU A 9 4.39 -3.33 3.15
C LEU A 9 3.18 -2.61 3.77
N LEU A 10 2.08 -3.31 3.97
CA LEU A 10 0.92 -2.76 4.69
C LEU A 10 0.92 -3.26 6.14
N VAL A 11 0.85 -2.32 7.07
CA VAL A 11 0.80 -2.58 8.52
C VAL A 11 -0.54 -2.05 9.03
N VAL A 12 -1.35 -2.96 9.58
CA VAL A 12 -2.64 -2.65 10.20
C VAL A 12 -2.60 -3.15 11.64
N GLY A 13 -2.41 -2.24 12.58
CA GLY A 13 -2.53 -2.50 14.00
C GLY A 13 -3.98 -2.40 14.50
N LYS A 14 -4.15 -2.65 15.81
CA LYS A 14 -5.45 -2.55 16.48
C LYS A 14 -6.05 -1.14 16.37
N ARG A 15 -5.22 -0.11 16.57
CA ARG A 15 -5.62 1.28 16.48
C ARG A 15 -5.98 1.67 15.04
N GLU A 16 -5.17 1.26 14.08
CA GLU A 16 -5.44 1.50 12.66
C GLU A 16 -6.76 0.84 12.21
N ALA A 17 -7.07 -0.36 12.70
CA ALA A 17 -8.36 -1.01 12.45
C ALA A 17 -9.54 -0.25 13.06
N GLU A 18 -9.37 0.38 14.23
CA GLU A 18 -10.40 1.21 14.87
C GLU A 18 -10.59 2.55 14.14
N GLU A 19 -9.51 3.17 13.63
CA GLU A 19 -9.55 4.44 12.90
C GLU A 19 -9.81 4.27 11.39
N GLY A 20 -9.84 3.03 10.87
CA GLY A 20 -10.00 2.74 9.45
C GLY A 20 -8.81 3.21 8.60
N THR A 21 -7.60 3.17 9.16
CA THR A 21 -6.36 3.58 8.52
C THR A 21 -5.44 2.40 8.27
N VAL A 22 -4.39 2.61 7.49
CA VAL A 22 -3.34 1.62 7.21
C VAL A 22 -2.02 2.33 7.03
N ALA A 23 -0.96 1.78 7.62
CA ALA A 23 0.39 2.29 7.46
C ALA A 23 1.10 1.54 6.32
N ILE A 24 1.47 2.25 5.26
CA ILE A 24 2.17 1.69 4.12
C ILE A 24 3.67 2.06 4.20
N ARG A 25 4.54 1.07 4.07
CA ARG A 25 6.00 1.23 4.03
C ARG A 25 6.54 0.73 2.70
N ARG A 26 7.20 1.59 1.92
CA ARG A 26 7.80 1.18 0.64
C ARG A 26 9.24 0.70 0.79
N LEU A 27 9.61 -0.31 -0.01
CA LEU A 27 10.97 -0.85 -0.02
C LEU A 27 11.92 0.21 -0.60
N GLY A 28 12.84 0.72 0.22
CA GLY A 28 13.77 1.80 -0.17
C GLY A 28 13.35 3.22 0.28
N SER A 29 12.26 3.37 1.03
CA SER A 29 11.93 4.60 1.75
C SER A 29 11.99 4.38 3.25
N GLU A 30 12.55 5.34 3.98
CA GLU A 30 12.72 5.28 5.44
C GLU A 30 11.45 5.64 6.23
N GLY A 31 10.37 6.02 5.54
CA GLY A 31 9.09 6.41 6.14
C GLY A 31 8.00 5.36 6.02
N GLN A 32 7.14 5.30 7.06
CA GLN A 32 5.80 4.74 6.95
C GLN A 32 4.81 5.90 6.71
N GLN A 33 3.90 5.73 5.76
CA GLN A 33 2.83 6.69 5.51
C GLN A 33 1.52 6.08 5.95
N VAL A 34 0.84 6.72 6.90
CA VAL A 34 -0.50 6.32 7.33
C VAL A 34 -1.51 7.00 6.41
N MET A 35 -2.38 6.21 5.80
CA MET A 35 -3.48 6.69 4.97
C MET A 35 -4.77 5.93 5.32
N LYS A 36 -5.91 6.39 4.80
CA LYS A 36 -7.16 5.67 4.99
C LYS A 36 -7.12 4.33 4.26
N LEU A 37 -7.80 3.34 4.83
CA LEU A 37 -7.94 2.03 4.20
C LEU A 37 -8.52 2.14 2.78
N ASP A 38 -9.52 2.99 2.60
CA ASP A 38 -10.19 3.23 1.31
C ASP A 38 -9.20 3.74 0.24
N GLU A 39 -8.37 4.72 0.60
CA GLU A 39 -7.32 5.26 -0.27
C GLU A 39 -6.27 4.20 -0.61
N ALA A 40 -5.88 3.39 0.38
CA ALA A 40 -4.92 2.31 0.16
C ALA A 40 -5.47 1.23 -0.78
N ILE A 41 -6.76 0.89 -0.67
CA ILE A 41 -7.41 -0.05 -1.57
C ILE A 41 -7.41 0.52 -2.99
N ALA A 42 -7.84 1.77 -3.19
CA ALA A 42 -7.85 2.41 -4.50
C ALA A 42 -6.45 2.48 -5.13
N MET A 43 -5.42 2.79 -4.33
CA MET A 43 -4.03 2.78 -4.77
C MET A 43 -3.56 1.38 -5.16
N LEU A 44 -3.88 0.36 -4.35
CA LEU A 44 -3.53 -1.02 -4.65
C LEU A 44 -4.26 -1.53 -5.89
N GLU A 45 -5.52 -1.19 -6.09
CA GLU A 45 -6.27 -1.54 -7.31
C GLU A 45 -5.66 -0.89 -8.55
N ALA A 46 -5.29 0.40 -8.45
CA ALA A 46 -4.60 1.11 -9.53
C ALA A 46 -3.21 0.52 -9.83
N GLU A 47 -2.44 0.15 -8.80
CA GLU A 47 -1.12 -0.50 -8.96
C GLU A 47 -1.23 -1.97 -9.41
N ALA A 48 -2.29 -2.67 -9.02
CA ALA A 48 -2.57 -4.06 -9.40
C ALA A 48 -3.12 -4.16 -10.83
N THR A 49 -3.56 -3.06 -11.43
CA THR A 49 -3.90 -3.01 -12.85
C THR A 49 -2.59 -2.98 -13.65
N PRO A 50 -2.20 -4.07 -14.33
CA PRO A 50 -0.97 -4.06 -15.11
C PRO A 50 -1.05 -2.99 -16.20
N PRO A 51 0.03 -2.23 -16.47
CA PRO A 51 0.05 -1.18 -17.49
C PRO A 51 -0.16 -1.71 -18.93
N ASP A 52 -0.27 -3.03 -19.10
CA ASP A 52 -0.52 -3.75 -20.36
C ASP A 52 -2.00 -3.68 -20.85
N LEU A 53 -2.90 -3.13 -20.03
CA LEU A 53 -4.32 -2.89 -20.36
C LEU A 53 -4.63 -1.40 -20.65
N ARG A 54 -3.67 -0.65 -21.21
CA ARG A 54 -3.90 0.69 -21.77
C ARG A 54 -3.86 0.68 -23.29
#